data_AF-A0A534KDT7-F1
#
_entry.id   AF-A0A534KDT7-F1
#
_cell.length_a   1.000
_cell.length_b   1.000
_cell.length_c   1.000
_cell.angle_alpha   90.00
_cell.angle_beta   90.00
_cell.angle_gamma   90.00
#
_symmetry.space_group_name_H-M   'P 1'
#
loop_
_entity.id
_entity.type
_entity.pdbx_description
1 polymer ?
#
loop_
_entity_poly.entity_id
_entity_poly.type
_entity_poly.pdbx_seq_one_letter_code
_entity_poly.pdbx_strand_id
1 'polypeptide(L)'
;MAARRGRSLVGMAVVDTDGVEVGYVSAEEPNVLVLGEGSSGRMRLGRRFVAQIVDRVTLTGSAAEIFTGLNVVDSDGEFVGVVKDTMEAEDVLDSLIVEDEQAEMVTVLLEDVRSIDEWVELSVSGDSLYEGG
;
A
#
# COMPACT_ATOMS: atom_id res chain seq x y z
N MET A 1 25.27 18.79 -7.33
CA MET A 1 24.45 17.68 -6.79
C MET A 1 23.71 17.04 -7.95
N ALA A 2 23.96 15.75 -8.23
CA ALA A 2 23.47 15.08 -9.42
C ALA A 2 21.97 14.80 -9.30
N ALA A 3 21.16 15.50 -10.11
CA ALA A 3 19.78 15.14 -10.35
C ALA A 3 19.74 13.80 -11.09
N ARG A 4 19.36 12.71 -10.41
CA ARG A 4 18.98 11.46 -11.09
C ARG A 4 17.71 11.76 -11.91
N ARG A 5 17.89 12.08 -13.19
CA ARG A 5 16.79 12.14 -14.17
C ARG A 5 16.24 10.72 -14.37
N GLY A 6 15.09 10.47 -13.73
CA GLY A 6 14.02 9.55 -14.12
C GLY A 6 14.43 8.19 -14.68
N ARG A 7 14.89 7.28 -13.82
CA ARG A 7 14.64 5.85 -14.08
C ARG A 7 13.22 5.59 -13.61
N SER A 8 12.40 5.03 -14.49
CA SER A 8 11.07 4.60 -14.10
C SER A 8 11.19 3.55 -13.00
N LEU A 9 10.31 3.65 -12.01
CA LEU A 9 10.20 2.68 -10.92
C LEU A 9 9.36 1.47 -11.34
N VAL A 10 8.67 1.55 -12.48
CA VAL A 10 7.83 0.46 -13.01
C VAL A 10 8.67 -0.82 -13.17
N GLY A 11 8.14 -1.92 -12.65
CA GLY A 11 8.78 -3.23 -12.59
C GLY A 11 9.73 -3.42 -11.40
N MET A 12 9.96 -2.41 -10.55
CA MET A 12 10.72 -2.61 -9.32
C MET A 12 9.87 -3.33 -8.28
N ALA A 13 10.47 -4.33 -7.62
CA ALA A 13 9.91 -4.93 -6.43
C ALA A 13 9.80 -3.89 -5.31
N VAL A 14 8.75 -4.02 -4.51
CA VAL A 14 8.49 -3.24 -3.31
C VAL A 14 8.60 -4.20 -2.15
N VAL A 15 9.54 -3.91 -1.25
CA VAL A 15 9.81 -4.74 -0.08
C VAL A 15 9.70 -3.91 1.19
N ASP A 16 9.32 -4.56 2.27
CA ASP A 16 9.33 -3.93 3.59
C ASP A 16 10.74 -3.89 4.21
N THR A 17 10.84 -3.49 5.48
CA THR A 17 12.12 -3.43 6.20
C THR A 17 12.72 -4.79 6.54
N ASP A 18 11.90 -5.84 6.58
CA ASP A 18 12.32 -7.22 6.85
C ASP A 18 12.71 -7.96 5.56
N GLY A 19 12.47 -7.33 4.41
CA GLY A 19 12.82 -7.84 3.08
C GLY A 19 11.68 -8.59 2.40
N VAL A 20 10.48 -8.55 2.98
CA VAL A 20 9.27 -9.22 2.52
C VAL A 20 8.76 -8.49 1.29
N GLU A 21 8.51 -9.23 0.22
CA GLU A 21 7.96 -8.65 -1.01
C GLU A 21 6.46 -8.36 -0.85
N VAL A 22 6.10 -7.09 -1.01
CA VAL A 22 4.71 -6.61 -0.95
C VAL A 22 4.10 -6.52 -2.35
N GLY A 23 4.93 -6.50 -3.39
CA GLY A 23 4.52 -6.51 -4.79
C GLY A 23 5.51 -5.79 -5.69
N TYR A 24 5.05 -5.34 -6.86
CA TYR A 24 5.87 -4.61 -7.83
C TYR A 24 5.19 -3.33 -8.27
N VAL A 25 5.96 -2.29 -8.59
CA VAL A 25 5.41 -1.03 -9.11
C VAL A 25 4.88 -1.27 -10.53
N SER A 26 3.58 -1.11 -10.74
CA SER A 26 2.92 -1.20 -12.05
C SER A 26 2.83 0.16 -12.76
N ALA A 27 2.66 1.25 -11.99
CA ALA A 27 2.63 2.61 -12.51
C ALA A 27 3.12 3.64 -11.48
N GLU A 28 3.53 4.81 -11.97
CA GLU A 28 3.95 5.94 -11.15
C GLU A 28 2.92 7.07 -11.24
N GLU A 29 2.41 7.51 -10.10
CA GLU A 29 1.53 8.66 -9.98
C GLU A 29 2.23 9.75 -9.12
N PRO A 30 1.76 11.02 -9.15
CA PRO A 30 2.49 12.16 -8.56
C PRO A 30 2.85 11.99 -7.08
N ASN A 31 1.96 11.40 -6.28
CA ASN A 31 2.14 11.25 -4.83
C ASN A 31 2.22 9.79 -4.37
N VAL A 32 2.06 8.86 -5.30
CA VAL A 32 1.74 7.47 -4.98
C VAL A 32 2.38 6.55 -6.02
N LEU A 33 2.73 5.33 -5.62
CA LEU A 33 3.18 4.25 -6.51
C LEU A 33 2.04 3.26 -6.64
N VAL A 34 1.64 2.93 -7.86
CA VAL A 34 0.67 1.87 -8.09
C VAL A 34 1.43 0.55 -8.02
N LEU A 35 1.01 -0.35 -7.14
CA LEU A 35 1.54 -1.69 -6.99
C LEU A 35 0.60 -2.66 -7.73
N GLY A 36 1.16 -3.62 -8.47
CA GLY A 36 0.51 -4.78 -9.09
C GLY A 36 -0.95 -4.62 -9.54
N GLU A 37 -1.20 -4.71 -10.85
CA GLU A 37 -2.58 -4.83 -11.34
C GLU A 37 -3.01 -6.30 -11.28
N GLY A 38 -3.79 -6.68 -10.27
CA GLY A 38 -4.52 -7.95 -10.26
C GLY A 38 -5.78 -7.85 -11.11
N SER A 39 -6.43 -8.99 -11.40
CA SER A 39 -7.77 -9.01 -12.05
C SER A 39 -8.83 -8.22 -11.27
N SER A 40 -8.56 -7.99 -9.99
CA SER A 40 -9.49 -7.52 -8.96
C SER A 40 -9.28 -6.04 -8.59
N GLY A 41 -8.17 -5.40 -8.99
CA GLY A 41 -7.93 -3.99 -8.64
C GLY A 41 -6.49 -3.48 -8.77
N ARG A 42 -6.29 -2.24 -8.30
CA ARG A 42 -5.00 -1.55 -8.27
C ARG A 42 -4.66 -1.19 -6.83
N MET A 43 -3.64 -1.83 -6.28
CA MET A 43 -3.09 -1.42 -4.99
C MET A 43 -2.26 -0.16 -5.20
N ARG A 44 -2.30 0.78 -4.26
CA ARG A 44 -1.51 2.01 -4.39
C ARG A 44 -0.85 2.38 -3.05
N LEU A 45 0.38 2.87 -3.14
CA LEU A 45 1.31 3.11 -2.04
C LEU A 45 1.69 4.59 -1.98
N GLY A 46 1.34 5.27 -0.89
CA GLY A 46 1.78 6.65 -0.65
C GLY A 46 3.31 6.75 -0.56
N ARG A 47 3.92 7.73 -1.25
CA ARG A 47 5.38 7.93 -1.24
C ARG A 47 5.97 8.18 0.15
N ARG A 48 5.16 8.57 1.15
CA ARG A 48 5.57 8.74 2.56
C ARG A 48 6.10 7.46 3.21
N PHE A 49 5.65 6.31 2.70
CA PHE A 49 6.08 5.00 3.20
C PHE A 49 7.32 4.47 2.48
N VAL A 50 7.87 5.21 1.52
CA VAL A 50 9.09 4.82 0.81
C VAL A 50 10.29 5.36 1.56
N ALA A 51 11.09 4.45 2.13
CA ALA A 51 12.34 4.80 2.79
C ALA A 51 13.49 4.97 1.79
N GLN A 52 13.60 4.07 0.83
CA GLN A 52 14.74 4.04 -0.09
C GLN A 52 14.38 3.48 -1.47
N ILE A 53 15.06 3.96 -2.51
CA ILE A 53 14.96 3.44 -3.88
C ILE A 53 16.38 3.22 -4.43
N VAL A 54 16.81 1.96 -4.53
CA VAL A 54 18.13 1.59 -5.07
C VAL A 54 18.00 0.54 -6.18
N ASP A 55 17.92 -0.74 -5.83
CA ASP A 55 17.60 -1.88 -6.68
C ASP A 55 16.12 -2.28 -6.58
N ARG A 56 15.49 -1.90 -5.47
CA ARG A 56 14.08 -2.09 -5.13
C ARG A 56 13.55 -0.86 -4.40
N VAL A 57 12.24 -0.78 -4.22
CA VAL A 57 11.59 0.19 -3.35
C VAL A 57 11.52 -0.43 -1.95
N THR A 58 12.17 0.17 -0.97
CA THR A 58 12.13 -0.27 0.42
C THR A 58 11.18 0.61 1.22
N LEU A 59 10.28 -0.01 1.98
CA LEU A 59 9.32 0.69 2.82
C LEU A 59 9.94 1.18 4.15
N THR A 60 9.22 2.04 4.87
CA THR A 60 9.65 2.64 6.15
C THR A 60 9.47 1.74 7.37
N GLY A 61 8.73 0.63 7.24
CA GLY A 61 8.47 -0.35 8.31
C GLY A 61 8.04 -1.69 7.70
N SER A 62 7.69 -2.65 8.54
CA SER A 62 7.19 -3.96 8.09
C SER A 62 5.81 -3.86 7.46
N ALA A 63 5.42 -4.85 6.64
CA ALA A 63 4.08 -4.91 6.07
C ALA A 63 2.99 -4.84 7.16
N ALA A 64 3.17 -5.58 8.26
CA ALA A 64 2.24 -5.56 9.40
C ALA A 64 2.07 -4.16 9.99
N GLU A 65 3.18 -3.47 10.30
CA GLU A 65 3.15 -2.11 10.86
C GLU A 65 2.46 -1.11 9.94
N ILE A 66 2.62 -1.34 8.64
CA ILE A 66 2.15 -0.47 7.57
C ILE A 66 0.66 -0.65 7.29
N PHE A 67 0.18 -1.90 7.23
CA PHE A 67 -1.19 -2.22 6.84
C PHE A 67 -2.15 -2.22 8.02
N THR A 68 -1.68 -2.48 9.24
CA THR A 68 -2.54 -2.53 10.44
C THR A 68 -3.32 -1.23 10.63
N GLY A 69 -4.62 -1.37 10.86
CA GLY A 69 -5.54 -0.25 11.07
C GLY A 69 -6.12 0.34 9.80
N LEU A 70 -5.75 -0.16 8.61
CA LEU A 70 -6.35 0.29 7.36
C LEU A 70 -7.59 -0.55 7.01
N ASN A 71 -8.65 0.10 6.52
CA ASN A 71 -9.81 -0.55 5.89
C ASN A 71 -9.39 -1.39 4.68
N VAL A 72 -10.11 -2.45 4.36
CA VAL A 72 -9.93 -3.26 3.16
C VAL A 72 -11.21 -3.22 2.35
N VAL A 73 -11.07 -3.06 1.05
CA VAL A 73 -12.16 -3.04 0.07
C VAL A 73 -11.87 -4.10 -0.99
N ASP A 74 -12.83 -4.96 -1.26
CA ASP A 74 -12.70 -6.05 -2.21
C ASP A 74 -12.86 -5.60 -3.67
N SER A 75 -12.70 -6.57 -4.58
CA SER A 75 -12.84 -6.39 -6.04
C SER A 75 -14.15 -5.74 -6.48
N ASP A 76 -15.24 -5.98 -5.76
CA ASP A 76 -16.57 -5.44 -6.06
C ASP A 76 -16.75 -4.02 -5.52
N GLY A 77 -15.83 -3.55 -4.69
CA GLY A 77 -15.87 -2.23 -4.06
C GLY A 77 -16.59 -2.25 -2.72
N GLU A 78 -16.79 -3.43 -2.12
CA GLU A 78 -17.41 -3.59 -0.81
C GLU A 78 -16.36 -3.54 0.29
N PHE A 79 -16.70 -2.88 1.41
CA PHE A 79 -15.83 -2.85 2.60
C PHE A 79 -15.82 -4.23 3.26
N VAL A 80 -14.62 -4.77 3.47
CA VAL A 80 -14.40 -6.10 4.03
C VAL A 80 -14.11 -6.05 5.52
N GLY A 81 -13.35 -5.05 5.97
CA GLY A 81 -12.93 -4.95 7.37
C GLY A 81 -11.69 -4.09 7.57
N VAL A 82 -11.15 -4.07 8.78
CA VAL A 82 -9.93 -3.34 9.13
C VAL A 82 -8.79 -4.32 9.37
N VAL A 83 -7.65 -4.13 8.72
CA VAL A 83 -6.46 -4.97 8.92
C VAL A 83 -6.04 -4.94 10.39
N LYS A 84 -5.86 -6.13 10.96
CA LYS A 84 -5.30 -6.34 12.29
C LYS A 84 -3.91 -6.95 12.24
N ASP A 85 -3.63 -7.71 11.20
CA ASP A 85 -2.36 -8.39 11.02
C ASP A 85 -2.16 -8.77 9.54
N THR A 86 -0.95 -9.22 9.20
CA THR A 86 -0.59 -9.69 7.85
C THR A 86 -0.09 -11.12 7.89
N MET A 87 -0.28 -11.86 6.80
CA MET A 87 0.24 -13.21 6.65
C MET A 87 1.12 -13.31 5.41
N GLU A 88 2.27 -13.94 5.60
CA GLU A 88 3.34 -14.03 4.62
C GLU A 88 3.54 -15.51 4.23
N ALA A 89 3.82 -15.74 2.95
CA ALA A 89 4.20 -17.04 2.43
C ALA A 89 5.45 -16.87 1.55
N GLU A 90 6.51 -17.63 1.84
CA GLU A 90 7.77 -17.62 1.08
C GLU A 90 8.41 -16.22 0.95
N ASP A 91 8.43 -15.44 2.03
CA ASP A 91 8.93 -14.05 2.08
C ASP A 91 8.16 -13.08 1.16
N VAL A 92 6.92 -13.44 0.80
CA VAL A 92 5.98 -12.60 0.04
C VAL A 92 4.74 -12.38 0.88
N LEU A 93 4.22 -11.15 0.90
CA LEU A 93 2.93 -10.85 1.51
C LEU A 93 1.85 -11.60 0.73
N ASP A 94 1.13 -12.48 1.40
CA ASP A 94 0.14 -13.38 0.79
C ASP A 94 -1.29 -12.91 1.08
N SER A 95 -1.56 -12.60 2.35
CA SER A 95 -2.91 -12.28 2.81
C SER A 95 -2.93 -11.29 3.98
N LEU A 96 -4.09 -10.68 4.18
CA LEU A 96 -4.40 -9.76 5.28
C LEU A 96 -5.36 -10.44 6.24
N ILE A 97 -5.14 -10.24 7.53
CA ILE A 97 -6.09 -10.61 8.56
C ILE A 97 -6.87 -9.36 8.92
N VAL A 98 -8.17 -9.36 8.65
CA VAL A 98 -9.06 -8.20 8.87
C VAL A 98 -10.11 -8.51 9.94
N GLU A 99 -10.52 -7.50 10.69
CA GLU A 99 -11.69 -7.54 11.56
C GLU A 99 -12.85 -6.86 10.84
N ASP A 100 -13.94 -7.60 10.61
CA ASP A 100 -15.13 -7.08 9.92
C ASP A 100 -16.02 -6.24 10.85
N GLU A 101 -17.16 -5.77 10.34
CA GLU A 101 -18.14 -4.99 11.12
C GLU A 101 -18.79 -5.78 12.27
N GLN A 102 -18.71 -7.11 12.27
CA GLN A 102 -19.23 -8.01 13.29
C GLN A 102 -18.17 -8.40 14.33
N ALA A 103 -16.96 -7.83 14.22
CA ALA A 103 -15.77 -8.19 14.98
C ALA A 103 -15.32 -9.65 14.75
N GLU A 104 -15.62 -10.21 13.58
CA GLU A 104 -15.10 -11.49 13.12
C GLU A 104 -13.75 -11.28 12.43
N MET A 105 -12.81 -12.18 12.72
CA MET A 105 -11.50 -12.18 12.10
C MET A 105 -11.56 -12.98 10.79
N VAL A 106 -11.32 -12.31 9.67
CA VAL A 106 -11.39 -12.87 8.32
C VAL A 106 -10.01 -12.79 7.66
N THR A 107 -9.63 -13.83 6.93
CA THR A 107 -8.42 -13.83 6.10
C THR A 107 -8.79 -13.46 4.67
N VAL A 108 -8.14 -12.43 4.12
CA VAL A 108 -8.38 -11.92 2.77
C VAL A 108 -7.10 -12.09 1.96
N LEU A 109 -7.18 -12.83 0.86
CA LEU A 109 -6.06 -13.01 -0.07
C LEU A 109 -5.79 -11.69 -0.79
N LEU A 110 -4.53 -11.33 -1.00
CA LEU A 110 -4.19 -10.08 -1.71
C LEU A 110 -4.75 -10.04 -3.14
N GLU A 111 -4.91 -11.19 -3.79
CA GLU A 111 -5.49 -11.26 -5.13
C GLU A 111 -6.96 -10.85 -5.19
N ASP A 112 -7.67 -10.91 -4.06
CA ASP A 112 -9.08 -10.55 -3.92
C ASP A 112 -9.27 -9.11 -3.42
N VAL A 113 -8.18 -8.46 -2.97
CA VAL A 113 -8.20 -7.07 -2.48
C VAL A 113 -8.12 -6.09 -3.65
N ARG A 114 -9.08 -5.18 -3.73
CA ARG A 114 -9.05 -4.06 -4.70
C ARG A 114 -8.28 -2.87 -4.19
N SER A 115 -8.50 -2.53 -2.92
CA SER A 115 -7.86 -1.40 -2.26
C SER A 115 -7.88 -1.57 -0.74
N ILE A 116 -6.92 -0.93 -0.09
CA ILE A 116 -6.84 -0.82 1.37
C ILE A 116 -6.93 0.69 1.67
N ASP A 117 -7.88 1.11 2.51
CA ASP A 117 -8.32 2.47 2.88
C ASP A 117 -7.40 3.55 2.37
N GLU A 118 -7.79 4.23 1.29
CA GLU A 118 -7.12 5.39 0.71
C GLU A 118 -5.61 5.51 1.06
N TRP A 119 -4.88 4.41 0.92
CA TRP A 119 -3.42 4.42 0.85
C TRP A 119 -2.96 5.10 -0.44
N VAL A 120 -3.97 5.51 -1.22
CA VAL A 120 -4.09 6.70 -2.07
C VAL A 120 -5.45 7.37 -1.89
N GLU A 121 -5.53 8.33 -0.98
CA GLU A 121 -5.90 9.73 -1.20
C GLU A 121 -5.80 10.45 0.15
N LEU A 122 -4.79 11.31 0.30
CA LEU A 122 -4.98 12.45 1.19
C LEU A 122 -5.75 13.48 0.38
N SER A 123 -7.09 13.37 0.32
CA SER A 123 -7.87 14.59 0.27
C SER A 123 -7.72 15.25 1.64
N VAL A 124 -6.63 15.99 1.82
CA VAL A 124 -6.69 17.14 2.72
C VAL A 124 -7.69 18.07 2.06
N SER A 125 -8.97 17.89 2.38
CA SER A 125 -9.92 18.99 2.38
C SER A 125 -9.33 20.01 3.35
N GLY A 126 -8.48 20.88 2.79
CA GLY A 126 -7.88 22.00 3.48
C GLY A 126 -8.99 22.98 3.81
N ASP A 127 -9.62 22.78 4.95
CA ASP A 127 -9.80 23.88 5.88
C ASP A 127 -8.53 23.83 6.76
N SER A 128 -7.58 24.76 6.67
CA SER A 128 -7.76 26.20 6.48
C SER A 128 -6.46 26.85 6.04
N LEU A 129 -6.59 27.67 5.00
CA LEU A 129 -6.14 29.06 4.91
C LEU A 129 -4.66 29.39 5.16
N TYR A 130 -4.04 29.92 4.09
CA TYR A 130 -3.22 31.12 4.21
C TYR A 130 -3.91 32.17 5.09
N GLU A 131 -3.39 32.39 6.29
CA GLU A 131 -3.24 33.69 6.97
C GLU A 131 -2.02 33.48 7.90
N GLY A 132 -0.88 34.16 7.81
CA GLY A 132 -0.57 35.50 7.35
C GLY A 132 0.32 36.11 8.45
N GLY A 133 1.52 36.60 8.10
CA GLY A 133 2.36 37.42 8.99
C GLY A 133 3.63 36.77 9.49
#